data_AF-A0A534N595-F1
#
_entry.id   AF-A0A534N595-F1
#
_cell.length_a   1.000
_cell.length_b   1.000
_cell.length_c   1.000
_cell.angle_alpha   90.00
_cell.angle_beta   90.00
_cell.angle_gamma   90.00
#
_symmetry.space_group_name_H-M   'P 1'
#
loop_
_entity.id
_entity.type
_entity.pdbx_description
1 polymer ?
#
loop_
_entity_poly.entity_id
_entity_poly.type
_entity_poly.pdbx_seq_one_letter_code
_entity_poly.pdbx_strand_id
1 'polypeptide(L)'
;MENFYDDWLAESERIERVVADAPRVVRGKELRWVRTRQDRKAALMIAPETGFPTGGSLLMKAQIPPCWHTGKHFHGEEAIYVERNLR
;
A
#
# COMPACT_ATOMS: atom_id res chain seq x y z
N MET A 1 -33.52 10.59 -14.69
CA MET A 1 -33.02 9.20 -14.72
C MET A 1 -31.63 9.34 -15.28
N GLU A 2 -30.62 9.23 -14.43
CA GLU A 2 -29.22 9.26 -14.91
C GLU A 2 -29.01 8.04 -15.80
N ASN A 3 -28.33 8.25 -16.92
CA ASN A 3 -28.00 7.18 -17.84
C ASN A 3 -26.57 6.69 -17.58
N PHE A 4 -26.23 5.54 -18.15
CA PHE A 4 -24.89 4.94 -18.00
C PHE A 4 -23.73 5.93 -18.22
N TYR A 5 -23.84 6.84 -19.20
CA TYR A 5 -22.79 7.80 -19.48
C TYR A 5 -22.71 8.92 -18.43
N ASP A 6 -23.84 9.33 -17.85
CA ASP A 6 -23.85 10.32 -16.77
C ASP A 6 -23.12 9.75 -15.54
N ASP A 7 -23.45 8.51 -15.17
CA ASP A 7 -22.80 7.77 -14.06
C ASP A 7 -21.30 7.59 -14.32
N TRP A 8 -20.92 7.23 -15.56
CA TRP A 8 -19.54 7.00 -15.94
C TRP A 8 -18.71 8.29 -15.89
N LEU A 9 -19.26 9.42 -16.34
CA LEU A 9 -18.58 10.72 -16.27
C LEU A 9 -18.42 11.18 -14.81
N ALA A 10 -19.47 11.05 -14.01
CA ALA A 10 -19.43 11.39 -12.58
C ALA A 10 -18.37 10.57 -11.82
N GLU A 11 -18.29 9.27 -12.11
CA GLU A 11 -17.28 8.40 -11.52
C GLU A 11 -15.86 8.73 -12.01
N SER A 12 -15.72 9.07 -13.29
CA SER A 12 -14.43 9.49 -13.85
C SER A 12 -13.91 10.76 -13.19
N GLU A 13 -14.74 11.78 -13.02
CA GLU A 13 -14.38 12.99 -12.28
C GLU A 13 -14.03 12.70 -10.82
N ARG A 14 -14.75 11.78 -10.18
CA ARG A 14 -14.46 11.35 -8.80
C ARG A 14 -13.09 10.71 -8.71
N ILE A 15 -12.75 9.80 -9.63
CA ILE A 15 -11.45 9.13 -9.69
C ILE A 15 -10.34 10.14 -9.93
N GLU A 16 -10.52 11.07 -10.88
CA GLU A 16 -9.54 12.12 -11.14
C GLU A 16 -9.27 12.97 -9.90
N ARG A 17 -10.30 13.40 -9.19
CA ARG A 17 -10.16 14.14 -7.92
C ARG A 17 -9.40 13.33 -6.88
N VAL A 18 -9.76 12.06 -6.68
CA VAL A 18 -9.08 11.17 -5.71
C VAL A 18 -7.60 11.02 -6.03
N VAL A 19 -7.24 10.86 -7.30
CA VAL A 19 -5.82 10.73 -7.72
C VAL A 19 -5.09 12.07 -7.63
N ALA A 20 -5.75 13.18 -7.93
CA ALA A 20 -5.18 14.53 -7.85
C ALA A 20 -4.84 14.92 -6.40
N ASP A 21 -5.72 14.59 -5.46
CA ASP A 21 -5.59 14.93 -4.04
C ASP A 21 -4.73 13.91 -3.24
N ALA A 22 -4.37 12.79 -3.88
CA ALA A 22 -3.60 11.74 -3.23
C ALA A 22 -2.18 12.20 -2.83
N PRO A 23 -1.62 11.65 -1.74
CA PRO A 23 -0.23 11.86 -1.40
C PRO A 23 0.69 11.36 -2.52
N ARG A 24 1.80 12.09 -2.75
CA ARG A 24 2.79 11.74 -3.77
C ARG A 24 4.06 11.12 -3.21
N VAL A 25 4.32 11.32 -1.93
CA VAL A 25 5.57 10.95 -1.28
C VAL A 25 5.27 10.32 0.08
N VAL A 26 5.86 9.15 0.31
CA VAL A 26 5.92 8.53 1.64
C VAL A 26 7.32 8.72 2.21
N ARG A 27 7.41 9.15 3.47
CA ARG A 27 8.69 9.33 4.16
C ARG A 27 8.87 8.25 5.21
N GLY A 28 10.07 7.65 5.27
CA GLY A 28 10.37 6.58 6.22
C GLY A 28 10.09 6.92 7.69
N LYS A 29 10.27 8.20 8.07
CA LYS A 29 10.03 8.70 9.44
C LYS A 29 8.54 8.76 9.84
N GLU A 30 7.64 8.78 8.86
CA GLU A 30 6.18 8.87 9.06
C GLU A 30 5.52 7.49 9.05
N LEU A 31 6.28 6.43 8.77
CA LEU A 31 5.77 5.08 8.74
C LEU A 31 5.28 4.63 10.12
N ARG A 32 4.04 4.15 10.14
CA ARG A 32 3.43 3.56 11.33
C ARG A 32 3.80 2.08 11.42
N TRP A 33 4.81 1.80 12.25
CA TRP A 33 5.29 0.44 12.46
C TRP A 33 4.40 -0.33 13.42
N VAL A 34 4.02 -1.54 13.03
CA VAL A 34 3.25 -2.48 13.85
C VAL A 34 3.97 -3.83 13.94
N ARG A 35 3.74 -4.57 15.03
CA ARG A 35 4.20 -5.95 15.21
C ARG A 35 3.15 -6.92 14.68
N THR A 36 3.54 -7.93 13.89
CA THR A 36 2.57 -8.70 13.07
C THR A 36 2.57 -10.22 13.21
N ARG A 37 2.89 -10.93 14.29
CA ARG A 37 3.15 -12.40 14.24
C ARG A 37 4.32 -12.80 13.30
N GLN A 38 4.24 -12.55 11.99
CA GLN A 38 5.22 -12.83 10.94
C GLN A 38 6.47 -11.93 10.97
N ASP A 39 6.32 -10.62 11.22
CA ASP A 39 7.43 -9.66 11.11
C ASP A 39 7.72 -8.97 12.43
N ARG A 40 9.00 -8.73 12.74
CA ARG A 40 9.37 -7.97 13.95
C ARG A 40 8.74 -6.58 13.94
N LYS A 41 8.72 -5.93 12.77
CA LYS A 41 7.95 -4.72 12.50
C LYS A 41 7.58 -4.67 11.02
N ALA A 42 6.38 -4.21 10.72
CA ALA A 42 5.91 -3.96 9.36
C ALA A 42 5.21 -2.61 9.29
N ALA A 43 5.24 -1.97 8.13
CA ALA A 43 4.51 -0.74 7.85
C ALA A 43 4.04 -0.71 6.40
N LEU A 44 2.78 -0.32 6.20
CA LEU A 44 2.28 0.07 4.88
C LEU A 44 2.95 1.39 4.47
N MET A 45 3.38 1.46 3.22
CA MET A 45 3.98 2.66 2.63
C MET A 45 3.00 3.32 1.66
N ILE A 46 2.59 2.58 0.63
CA ILE A 46 1.67 3.03 -0.41
C ILE A 46 0.51 2.03 -0.39
N ALA A 47 -0.60 2.43 0.23
CA ALA A 47 -1.81 1.64 0.36
C ALA A 47 -3.02 2.56 0.56
N PRO A 48 -4.25 2.08 0.35
CA PRO A 48 -5.46 2.85 0.61
C PRO A 48 -5.54 3.34 2.07
N GLU A 49 -5.08 2.51 3.02
CA GLU A 49 -5.02 2.84 4.45
C GLU A 49 -4.03 3.97 4.77
N THR A 50 -3.08 4.24 3.89
CA THR A 50 -2.15 5.37 3.98
C THR A 50 -2.52 6.54 3.06
N GLY A 51 -3.73 6.51 2.48
CA GLY A 51 -4.29 7.58 1.65
C GLY A 51 -3.89 7.52 0.19
N PHE A 52 -3.17 6.48 -0.25
CA PHE A 52 -2.79 6.30 -1.64
C PHE A 52 -3.84 5.47 -2.38
N PRO A 53 -4.49 5.98 -3.44
CA PRO A 53 -5.40 5.19 -4.25
C PRO A 53 -4.58 4.16 -5.04
N THR A 54 -4.60 2.91 -4.58
CA THR A 54 -3.96 1.82 -5.30
C THR A 54 -5.01 0.98 -6.02
N GLY A 55 -4.69 0.54 -7.25
CA GLY A 55 -5.57 -0.31 -8.05
C GLY A 55 -5.59 -1.77 -7.59
N GLY A 56 -5.62 -2.02 -6.28
CA GLY A 56 -5.57 -3.36 -5.68
C GLY A 56 -4.18 -3.88 -5.33
N SER A 57 -3.13 -3.10 -5.55
CA SER A 57 -1.76 -3.39 -5.08
C SER A 57 -1.42 -2.63 -3.80
N LEU A 58 -0.32 -2.98 -3.15
CA LEU A 58 0.24 -2.18 -2.07
C LEU A 58 1.77 -2.29 -2.06
N LEU A 59 2.42 -1.29 -1.45
CA LEU A 59 3.82 -1.35 -1.09
C LEU A 59 3.93 -1.31 0.43
N MET A 60 4.69 -2.25 0.98
CA MET A 60 4.99 -2.32 2.40
C MET A 60 6.47 -2.54 2.66
N LYS A 61 6.89 -2.21 3.89
CA LYS A 61 8.23 -2.48 4.39
C LYS A 61 8.13 -3.36 5.63
N ALA A 62 8.92 -4.43 5.66
CA ALA A 62 8.98 -5.36 6.78
C ALA A 62 10.41 -5.54 7.26
N GLN A 63 10.58 -5.73 8.57
CA GLN A 63 11.82 -6.20 9.16
C GLN A 63 11.62 -7.63 9.63
N ILE A 64 12.28 -8.55 8.93
CA ILE A 64 12.29 -9.98 9.24
C ILE A 64 13.66 -10.30 9.87
N PRO A 65 13.72 -10.66 11.16
CA PRO A 65 14.97 -11.04 11.80
C PRO A 65 15.58 -12.31 11.20
N PRO A 66 16.89 -12.56 11.43
CA PRO A 66 17.49 -13.85 11.12
C PRO A 66 16.68 -15.01 11.71
N CYS A 67 16.57 -16.10 10.95
CA CYS A 67 15.83 -17.32 11.32
C CYS A 67 14.31 -17.16 11.47
N TRP A 68 13.72 -16.05 10.99
CA TRP A 68 12.26 -15.87 10.93
C TRP A 68 11.73 -16.18 9.53
N HIS A 69 10.41 -16.38 9.43
CA HIS A 69 9.72 -16.59 8.16
C HIS A 69 8.42 -15.78 8.11
N THR A 70 8.07 -15.28 6.93
CA THR A 70 6.77 -14.63 6.70
C THR A 70 5.60 -15.62 6.72
N GLY A 71 5.86 -16.93 6.70
CA GLY A 71 4.82 -17.96 6.77
C GLY A 71 4.06 -18.12 5.45
N LYS A 72 3.34 -19.23 5.30
CA LYS A 72 2.61 -19.54 4.07
C LYS A 72 1.34 -18.70 3.97
N HIS A 73 1.11 -18.11 2.79
CA HIS A 73 -0.09 -17.35 2.45
C HIS A 73 -0.25 -17.31 0.92
N PHE A 74 -1.34 -16.71 0.44
CA PHE A 74 -1.71 -16.70 -0.98
C PHE A 74 -2.08 -15.29 -1.44
N HIS A 75 -1.47 -14.86 -2.53
CA HIS A 75 -1.72 -13.60 -3.24
C HIS A 75 -1.63 -13.85 -4.75
N GLY A 76 -2.09 -12.88 -5.56
CA GLY A 76 -1.94 -12.95 -7.01
C GLY A 76 -0.47 -12.88 -7.44
N GLU A 77 0.18 -11.75 -7.12
CA GLU A 77 1.58 -11.50 -7.43
C GLU A 77 2.27 -10.79 -6.25
N GLU A 78 3.55 -11.09 -6.02
CA GLU A 78 4.37 -10.43 -5.00
C GLU A 78 5.79 -10.24 -5.52
N ALA A 79 6.36 -9.05 -5.28
CA ALA A 79 7.76 -8.76 -5.52
C ALA A 79 8.43 -8.35 -4.21
N ILE A 80 9.56 -9.00 -3.88
CA ILE A 80 10.31 -8.73 -2.66
C ILE A 80 11.64 -8.07 -3.02
N TYR A 81 11.87 -6.88 -2.49
CA TYR A 81 13.16 -6.20 -2.57
C TYR A 81 13.85 -6.21 -1.21
N VAL A 82 15.01 -6.87 -1.14
CA VAL A 82 15.82 -6.91 0.08
C VAL A 82 16.76 -5.72 0.11
N GLU A 83 16.50 -4.79 1.01
CA GLU A 83 17.37 -3.63 1.26
C GLU A 83 18.35 -3.89 2.41
N ARG A 84 19.49 -3.20 2.39
CA ARG A 84 20.39 -3.16 3.56
C ARG A 84 19.76 -2.33 4.66
N ASN A 85 19.91 -2.79 5.90
CA ASN A 85 19.49 -2.04 7.07
C ASN A 85 20.39 -0.79 7.20
N LEU A 86 19.89 0.37 6.78
CA LEU A 86 20.52 1.65 7.07
C LEU A 86 20.31 1.91 8.57
N ARG A 87 21.41 1.89 9.32
CA ARG A 87 21.42 2.15 10.76
C ARG A 87 20.96 3.56 11.07
#